data_AF-A0A1G8YTP9-F1
#
_entry.id   AF-A0A1G8YTP9-F1
#
_cell.length_a   1.000
_cell.length_b   1.000
_cell.length_c   1.000
_cell.angle_alpha   90.00
_cell.angle_beta   90.00
_cell.angle_gamma   90.00
#
_symmetry.space_group_name_H-M   'P 1'
#
loop_
_entity.id
_entity.type
_entity.pdbx_description
1 polymer ?
#
loop_
_entity_poly.entity_id
_entity_poly.type
_entity_poly.pdbx_seq_one_letter_code
_entity_poly.pdbx_strand_id
1 'polypeptide(L)' 'MDKNKKVSNKDAEKVAEKMYDPSDYQKDDQLAQGLSITHEQASDNYTEGTIEGEIDQVGQDGNLVSHKGKNKSNNKIK' A
#
# COMPACT_ATOMS: atom_id res chain seq x y z
N MET A 1 36.12 6.67 0.49
CA MET A 1 36.09 7.38 1.79
C MET A 1 34.64 7.36 2.27
N ASP A 2 34.22 6.27 2.89
CA ASP A 2 32.87 6.17 3.45
C ASP A 2 32.87 6.90 4.80
N LYS A 3 32.40 8.14 4.76
CA LYS A 3 32.13 8.91 5.98
C LYS A 3 30.94 8.24 6.65
N ASN A 4 31.21 7.38 7.63
CA ASN A 4 30.20 6.85 8.54
C ASN A 4 29.58 8.05 9.29
N LYS A 5 28.53 8.63 8.71
CA LYS A 5 27.85 9.81 9.24
C LYS A 5 27.07 9.36 10.47
N LYS A 6 27.65 9.60 11.64
CA LYS A 6 27.02 9.32 12.93
C LYS A 6 25.71 10.12 12.99
N VAL A 7 24.58 9.43 12.94
CA VAL A 7 23.25 10.03 13.07
C VAL A 7 23.19 10.74 14.41
N SER A 8 22.84 12.03 14.41
CA SER A 8 22.72 12.81 15.64
C SER A 8 21.35 12.60 16.26
N ASN A 9 21.21 12.78 17.59
CA ASN A 9 19.89 12.73 18.24
C ASN A 9 18.89 13.71 17.59
N LYS A 10 19.37 14.87 17.12
CA LYS A 10 18.55 15.84 16.39
C LYS A 10 18.00 15.32 15.07
N ASP A 11 18.70 14.40 14.41
CA ASP A 11 18.21 13.80 13.17
C ASP A 11 17.20 12.68 13.45
N ALA A 12 17.33 11.99 14.59
CA ALA A 12 16.34 11.02 15.05
C ALA A 12 15.03 11.72 15.49
N GLU A 13 15.12 12.84 16.21
CA GLU A 13 13.98 13.66 16.63
C GLU A 13 13.12 14.10 15.43
N LYS A 14 13.76 14.55 14.34
CA LYS A 14 13.06 14.96 13.11
C LYS A 14 12.20 13.84 12.51
N VAL A 15 12.58 12.59 12.67
CA VAL A 15 11.83 11.44 12.14
C VAL A 15 10.75 11.01 13.12
N ALA A 16 11.08 10.96 14.41
CA ALA A 16 10.18 10.49 15.45
C ALA A 16 8.92 11.38 15.63
N GLU A 17 9.07 12.69 15.42
CA GLU A 17 7.98 13.66 15.60
C GLU A 17 7.25 14.00 14.30
N LYS A 18 7.74 13.53 13.14
CA LYS A 18 7.13 13.87 11.86
C LYS A 18 5.79 13.15 11.70
N MET A 19 4.72 13.93 11.59
CA MET A 19 3.43 13.46 11.11
C MET A 19 3.24 13.79 9.64
N TYR A 20 2.36 13.04 8.98
CA TYR A 20 1.92 13.34 7.62
C TYR A 20 1.27 14.73 7.57
N ASP A 21 1.66 15.51 6.55
CA ASP A 21 1.03 16.77 6.18
C ASP A 21 0.67 16.73 4.68
N PRO A 22 -0.48 17.28 4.24
CA PRO A 22 -0.86 17.27 2.82
C PRO A 22 0.18 17.86 1.86
N SER A 23 1.03 18.79 2.32
CA SER A 23 2.13 19.33 1.53
C SER A 23 3.25 18.31 1.26
N ASP A 24 3.31 17.20 2.00
CA ASP A 24 4.33 16.16 1.84
C ASP A 24 4.27 15.47 0.46
N TYR A 25 3.14 15.52 -0.26
CA TYR A 25 3.05 15.07 -1.66
C TYR A 25 3.92 15.87 -2.63
N GLN A 26 4.25 17.11 -2.29
CA GLN A 26 5.01 18.03 -3.14
C GLN A 26 6.49 18.13 -2.76
N LYS A 27 6.92 17.40 -1.73
CA LYS A 27 8.29 17.46 -1.22
C LYS A 27 9.17 16.41 -1.89
N ASP A 28 10.41 16.81 -2.17
CA ASP A 28 11.43 15.94 -2.76
C ASP A 28 12.22 15.14 -1.71
N ASP A 29 11.90 15.28 -0.41
CA ASP A 29 12.58 14.52 0.63
C ASP A 29 11.96 13.14 0.84
N GLN A 30 12.82 12.14 1.04
CA GLN A 30 12.44 10.74 1.13
C GLN A 30 11.47 10.44 2.29
N LEU A 31 11.58 11.17 3.40
CA LEU A 31 10.71 10.95 4.56
C LEU A 31 9.28 11.41 4.25
N ALA A 32 9.14 12.61 3.67
CA ALA A 32 7.85 13.14 3.24
C ALA A 32 7.19 12.25 2.18
N GLN A 33 7.94 11.79 1.18
CA GLN A 33 7.43 10.87 0.15
C GLN A 33 6.98 9.54 0.75
N GLY A 34 7.73 8.97 1.69
CA GLY A 34 7.34 7.73 2.37
C GLY A 34 6.03 7.89 3.17
N LEU A 35 5.87 9.03 3.85
CA LEU A 35 4.65 9.35 4.60
C LEU A 35 3.45 9.57 3.69
N SER A 36 3.61 10.27 2.57
CA SER A 36 2.52 10.53 1.62
C SER A 36 2.06 9.25 0.92
N ILE A 37 3.01 8.42 0.44
CA ILE A 37 2.70 7.11 -0.16
C ILE A 37 1.94 6.20 0.82
N THR A 38 2.36 6.17 2.09
CA THR A 38 1.67 5.33 3.10
C THR A 38 0.27 5.86 3.38
N HIS A 39 0.09 7.18 3.40
CA HIS A 39 -1.22 7.80 3.59
C HIS A 39 -2.16 7.48 2.42
N GLU A 40 -1.66 7.55 1.18
CA GLU A 40 -2.38 7.16 -0.03
C GLU A 40 -2.80 5.68 0.05
N GLN A 41 -1.86 4.76 0.30
CA GLN A 41 -2.17 3.33 0.41
C GLN A 41 -3.21 3.02 1.49
N ALA A 42 -3.15 3.70 2.65
CA ALA A 42 -4.13 3.51 3.70
C ALA A 42 -5.51 4.05 3.31
N SER A 43 -5.54 5.21 2.65
CA SER A 43 -6.76 5.83 2.14
C SER A 43 -7.39 5.01 1.01
N ASP A 44 -6.58 4.50 0.10
CA ASP A 44 -6.98 3.64 -1.00
C ASP A 44 -7.60 2.36 -0.45
N ASN A 45 -6.93 1.67 0.48
CA ASN A 45 -7.49 0.48 1.10
C ASN A 45 -8.81 0.77 1.85
N TYR A 46 -8.92 1.94 2.48
CA TYR A 46 -10.16 2.32 3.15
C TYR A 46 -11.30 2.63 2.17
N THR A 47 -10.98 3.29 1.05
CA THR A 47 -11.94 3.77 0.05
C THR A 47 -12.35 2.68 -0.95
N GLU A 48 -11.39 1.88 -1.43
CA GLU A 48 -11.61 0.70 -2.26
C GLU A 48 -12.41 -0.37 -1.50
N GLY A 49 -12.29 -0.40 -0.17
CA GLY A 49 -13.00 -1.37 0.67
C GLY A 49 -12.49 -2.79 0.41
N THR A 50 -13.38 -3.78 0.43
CA THR A 50 -13.03 -5.17 0.12
C THR A 50 -13.14 -5.45 -1.37
N ILE A 51 -12.07 -5.96 -1.98
CA ILE A 51 -12.11 -6.54 -3.32
C ILE A 51 -12.94 -7.83 -3.26
N GLU A 52 -14.24 -7.73 -3.52
CA GLU A 52 -15.08 -8.90 -3.80
C GLU A 52 -14.80 -9.37 -5.22
N GLY A 53 -13.69 -10.09 -5.39
CA GLY A 53 -13.31 -10.68 -6.68
C GLY A 53 -14.31 -11.77 -7.08
N GLU A 54 -15.19 -11.45 -8.03
CA GLU A 54 -15.96 -12.46 -8.75
C GLU A 54 -15.07 -13.08 -9.84
N ILE A 55 -14.68 -14.34 -9.66
CA ILE A 55 -13.86 -15.05 -10.64
C ILE A 55 -14.77 -15.85 -11.57
N ASP A 56 -14.66 -15.57 -12.87
CA ASP A 56 -15.32 -16.35 -13.91
C ASP A 56 -14.72 -17.76 -14.00
N GLN A 57 -15.60 -18.76 -14.11
CA GLN A 57 -15.18 -20.15 -14.18
C GLN A 57 -14.79 -20.50 -15.62
N VAL A 58 -13.53 -20.93 -15.82
CA VAL A 58 -13.04 -21.48 -17.10
C VAL A 58 -13.05 -23.01 -17.09
N GLY A 59 -13.27 -23.58 -18.26
CA GLY A 59 -13.25 -25.03 -18.52
C GLY A 59 -11.81 -25.53 -18.68
N GLN A 60 -11.64 -26.85 -18.72
CA GLN A 60 -10.32 -27.48 -18.92
C GLN A 60 -9.70 -27.18 -20.29
N ASP A 61 -10.53 -26.79 -21.25
CA ASP A 61 -10.15 -26.33 -22.59
C ASP A 61 -9.78 -24.83 -22.64
N GLY A 62 -9.83 -24.13 -21.51
CA GLY A 62 -9.55 -22.71 -21.40
C GLY A 62 -10.72 -21.81 -21.81
N ASN A 63 -11.87 -22.36 -22.19
CA ASN A 63 -13.04 -21.58 -22.58
C ASN A 63 -13.84 -21.15 -21.34
N LEU A 64 -14.45 -19.96 -21.39
CA LEU A 64 -15.33 -19.47 -20.34
C LEU A 64 -16.59 -20.34 -20.25
N VAL A 65 -16.88 -20.86 -19.05
CA VAL A 65 -18.04 -21.72 -18.78
C VAL A 65 -19.26 -20.88 -18.43
N SER A 66 -19.07 -19.71 -17.81
CA SER A 66 -20.14 -18.80 -17.41
C SER A 66 -19.59 -17.42 -17.08
N HIS A 67 -20.31 -16.36 -17.48
CA HIS A 67 -20.08 -14.95 -17.11
C HIS A 67 -20.65 -14.57 -15.74
N LYS A 68 -21.14 -15.56 -14.99
CA LYS A 68 -21.67 -15.36 -13.65
C LYS A 68 -20.54 -15.64 -12.69
N GLY A 69 -19.67 -14.64 -12.54
CA GLY A 69 -18.52 -14.68 -11.66
C GLY A 69 -18.94 -15.15 -10.27
N LYS A 70 -18.09 -15.98 -9.65
CA LYS A 70 -18.37 -16.52 -8.31
C LYS A 70 -17.48 -15.81 -7.32
N ASN A 71 -18.07 -15.23 -6.28
CA ASN A 71 -17.34 -14.67 -5.14
C ASN A 71 -16.53 -15.80 -4.48
N LYS A 72 -15.20 -15.74 -4.62
CA LYS A 72 -14.30 -16.61 -3.87
C LYS A 72 -13.81 -15.84 -2.64
N SER A 73 -14.62 -15.83 -1.60
CA SER A 73 -14.17 -15.34 -0.28
C SER A 73 -12.97 -16.18 0.17
N ASN A 74 -11.83 -15.51 0.35
CA ASN A 74 -10.53 -16.11 0.62
C ASN A 74 -10.59 -17.09 1.81
N ASN A 75 -10.17 -18.33 1.56
CA ASN A 75 -9.97 -19.34 2.58
C ASN A 75 -8.93 -18.82 3.58
N LYS A 76 -9.36 -18.45 4.80
CA LYS A 76 -8.45 -18.15 5.91
C LYS A 76 -7.58 -19.39 6.15
N ILE A 77 -6.30 -19.28 5.82
CA ILE A 77 -5.27 -20.20 6.33
C ILE A 77 -5.32 -20.03 7.86
N LYS A 78 -5.75 -21.08 8.56
CA LYS A 78 -5.70 -21.18 10.02
C LYS A 78 -4.28 -21.47 10.48
#